data_AF-A0A0N4UAT5-F1
#
_entry.id   AF-A0A0N4UAT5-F1
#
_cell.length_a   1.000
_cell.length_b   1.000
_cell.length_c   1.000
_cell.angle_alpha   90.00
_cell.angle_beta   90.00
_cell.angle_gamma   90.00
#
_symmetry.space_group_name_H-M   'P 1'
#
loop_
_entity.id
_entity.type
_entity.pdbx_description
1 polymer ?
#
loop_
_entity_poly.entity_id
_entity_poly.type
_entity_poly.pdbx_seq_one_letter_code
_entity_poly.pdbx_strand_id
1 'polypeptide(L)'
;MSDAKSDKFYGVAHGRKPGVYENWSDVQEQIQGFPQPVYKKFHSKNEAETYVKERQPEQTLMDVDESADKFYAVARGKVNGIFTSYEEVKKHIANYPQPMYKKFNNIADAKSYFKKYTKGEDDSGNFSKFFFNISHYFCFEAKSGQKATKAKNEGKKIDDKEKECNSVFYAVARGHKKGVFSTWAECQEQTKDFKGAKFKKFDNEEDAKMFAEGKTLKQIEDRKRKHEKANGDEACEAETAKQQKLKE
;
A
#
# COMPACT_ATOMS: atom_id res chain seq x y z
N MET A 1 -42.54 26.44 4.28
CA MET A 1 -41.87 26.73 5.57
C MET A 1 -40.39 26.85 5.24
N SER A 2 -39.80 27.98 5.62
CA SER A 2 -38.53 28.54 5.15
C SER A 2 -37.33 27.64 5.42
N ASP A 3 -36.58 27.27 4.37
CA ASP A 3 -35.31 26.57 4.50
C ASP A 3 -34.30 27.46 5.23
N ALA A 4 -33.90 27.04 6.44
CA ALA A 4 -32.82 27.65 7.21
C ALA A 4 -31.50 27.43 6.46
N LYS A 5 -31.11 28.40 5.66
CA LYS A 5 -29.86 28.43 4.89
C LYS A 5 -28.69 28.28 5.86
N SER A 6 -27.95 27.17 5.78
CA SER A 6 -26.75 26.97 6.59
C SER A 6 -25.63 27.90 6.11
N ASP A 7 -24.93 28.57 7.03
CA ASP A 7 -23.78 29.43 6.72
C ASP A 7 -22.53 28.65 6.24
N LYS A 8 -22.66 27.34 6.03
CA LYS A 8 -21.55 26.43 5.76
C LYS A 8 -21.91 25.52 4.60
N PHE A 9 -21.08 25.56 3.57
CA PHE A 9 -21.12 24.66 2.43
C PHE A 9 -19.94 23.69 2.51
N TYR A 10 -20.15 22.46 2.08
CA TYR A 10 -19.14 21.42 2.10
C TYR A 10 -18.89 20.94 0.67
N GLY A 11 -17.68 21.16 0.15
CA GLY A 11 -17.26 20.63 -1.13
C GLY A 11 -16.60 19.26 -0.94
N VAL A 12 -17.24 18.20 -1.42
CA VAL A 12 -16.69 16.83 -1.47
C VAL A 12 -16.10 16.64 -2.86
N ALA A 13 -14.77 16.64 -2.94
CA ALA A 13 -14.06 16.43 -4.20
C ALA A 13 -13.85 14.95 -4.50
N HIS A 14 -13.55 14.14 -3.47
CA HIS A 14 -13.41 12.69 -3.59
C HIS A 14 -14.24 12.00 -2.50
N GLY A 15 -15.15 11.14 -2.92
CA GLY A 15 -16.07 10.37 -2.10
C GLY A 15 -16.98 9.54 -2.99
N ARG A 16 -17.98 8.88 -2.41
CA ARG A 16 -18.96 8.09 -3.19
C ARG A 16 -19.71 8.94 -4.21
N LYS A 17 -20.12 10.14 -3.81
CA LYS A 17 -20.74 11.15 -4.66
C LYS A 17 -19.99 12.48 -4.47
N PRO A 18 -19.13 12.88 -5.42
CA PRO A 18 -18.50 14.20 -5.37
C PRO A 18 -19.55 15.28 -5.68
N GLY A 19 -19.44 16.42 -5.00
CA GLY A 19 -20.43 17.49 -5.11
C GLY A 19 -20.34 18.50 -3.97
N VAL A 20 -21.29 19.44 -3.96
CA VAL A 20 -21.42 20.45 -2.90
C VAL A 20 -22.65 20.15 -2.07
N TYR A 21 -22.47 20.12 -0.75
CA TYR A 21 -23.47 19.75 0.23
C TYR A 21 -23.66 20.87 1.24
N GLU A 22 -24.88 21.01 1.76
CA GLU A 22 -25.24 22.02 2.77
C GLU A 22 -25.23 21.45 4.20
N ASN A 23 -25.28 20.11 4.33
CA ASN A 23 -25.29 19.39 5.61
C ASN A 23 -24.05 18.52 5.80
N TRP A 24 -23.53 18.47 7.03
CA TRP A 24 -22.44 17.56 7.39
C TRP A 24 -22.85 16.09 7.32
N SER A 25 -24.10 15.76 7.67
CA SER A 25 -24.60 14.38 7.66
C SER A 25 -24.47 13.72 6.28
N ASP A 26 -24.85 14.44 5.22
CA ASP A 26 -24.76 13.95 3.84
C ASP A 26 -23.30 13.73 3.42
N VAL A 27 -22.42 14.67 3.77
CA VAL A 27 -20.97 14.59 3.53
C VAL A 27 -20.38 13.38 4.23
N GLN A 28 -20.73 13.19 5.51
CA GLN A 28 -20.24 12.08 6.33
C GLN A 28 -20.56 10.74 5.68
N GLU A 29 -21.78 10.57 5.17
CA GLU A 29 -22.18 9.35 4.46
C GLU A 29 -21.36 9.10 3.19
N GLN A 30 -20.95 10.17 2.48
CA GLN A 30 -20.14 10.04 1.27
C GLN A 30 -18.67 9.72 1.54
N ILE A 31 -18.14 10.15 2.69
CA ILE A 31 -16.72 9.99 3.06
C ILE A 31 -16.47 8.79 3.96
N GLN A 32 -17.46 8.36 4.74
CA GLN A 32 -17.31 7.30 5.73
C GLN A 32 -17.05 5.96 5.01
N GLY A 33 -15.90 5.36 5.31
CA GLY A 33 -15.44 4.13 4.66
C GLY A 33 -14.81 4.33 3.29
N PHE A 34 -14.89 5.52 2.69
CA PHE A 34 -14.22 5.79 1.41
C PHE A 34 -12.70 5.92 1.64
N PRO A 35 -11.85 5.26 0.84
CA PRO A 35 -10.40 5.37 1.01
C PRO A 35 -9.92 6.75 0.57
N GLN A 36 -9.29 7.48 1.49
CA GLN A 36 -8.73 8.81 1.25
C GLN A 36 -9.80 9.80 0.71
N PRO A 37 -10.85 10.11 1.48
CA PRO A 37 -11.84 11.10 1.07
C PRO A 37 -11.23 12.50 1.08
N VAL A 38 -11.66 13.36 0.17
CA VAL A 38 -11.19 14.75 0.09
C VAL A 38 -12.40 15.65 0.14
N TYR A 39 -12.54 16.38 1.23
CA TYR A 39 -13.62 17.32 1.46
C TYR A 39 -13.09 18.58 2.14
N LYS A 40 -13.78 19.70 1.95
CA LYS A 40 -13.46 20.96 2.61
C LYS A 40 -14.73 21.76 2.85
N LYS A 41 -14.76 22.50 3.97
CA LYS A 41 -15.85 23.43 4.31
C LYS A 41 -15.54 24.84 3.80
N PHE A 42 -16.56 25.53 3.33
CA PHE A 42 -16.54 26.88 2.77
C PHE A 42 -17.70 27.70 3.34
N HIS A 43 -17.59 29.01 3.28
CA HIS A 43 -18.64 29.94 3.71
C HIS A 43 -19.56 30.34 2.54
N SER A 44 -19.11 30.10 1.29
CA SER A 44 -19.86 30.38 0.08
C SER A 44 -20.00 29.14 -0.80
N LYS A 45 -21.19 28.96 -1.39
CA LYS A 45 -21.47 27.87 -2.33
C LYS A 45 -20.53 27.91 -3.54
N ASN A 46 -20.27 29.10 -4.08
CA ASN A 46 -19.42 29.28 -5.27
C ASN A 46 -17.97 28.82 -5.03
N GLU A 47 -17.43 29.08 -3.82
CA GLU A 47 -16.10 28.60 -3.44
C GLU A 47 -16.05 27.06 -3.35
N ALA A 48 -17.12 26.46 -2.80
CA ALA A 48 -17.24 25.00 -2.71
C ALA A 48 -17.36 24.36 -4.10
N GLU A 49 -18.14 24.95 -5.01
CA GLU A 49 -18.30 24.46 -6.39
C GLU A 49 -16.98 24.53 -7.15
N THR A 50 -16.25 25.64 -7.03
CA THR A 50 -14.92 25.80 -7.61
C THR A 50 -13.95 24.75 -7.09
N TYR A 51 -13.93 24.50 -5.77
CA TYR A 51 -13.08 23.49 -5.15
C TYR A 51 -13.29 22.07 -5.68
N VAL A 52 -14.56 21.70 -5.89
CA VAL A 52 -14.93 20.38 -6.44
C VAL A 52 -14.52 20.30 -7.91
N LYS A 53 -14.81 21.35 -8.71
CA LYS A 53 -14.52 21.40 -10.14
C LYS A 53 -13.02 21.32 -10.45
N GLU A 54 -12.17 22.02 -9.69
CA GLU A 54 -10.71 21.95 -9.82
C GLU A 54 -10.12 20.55 -9.55
N ARG A 55 -10.88 19.70 -8.85
CA ARG A 55 -10.50 18.35 -8.43
C ARG A 55 -11.30 17.26 -9.14
N GLN A 56 -12.03 17.59 -10.20
CA GLN A 56 -12.61 16.59 -11.07
C GLN A 56 -11.59 16.19 -12.14
N PRO A 57 -11.47 14.89 -12.47
CA PRO A 57 -10.70 14.48 -13.63
C PRO A 57 -11.40 14.98 -14.90
N GLU A 58 -10.61 15.51 -15.83
CA GLU A 58 -11.09 15.92 -17.15
C GLU A 58 -11.35 14.70 -18.04
N GLN A 59 -10.49 13.68 -17.92
CA GLN A 59 -10.54 12.48 -18.75
C GLN A 59 -10.17 11.24 -17.92
N THR A 60 -10.85 10.12 -18.21
CA THR A 60 -10.54 8.81 -17.64
C THR A 60 -10.08 7.87 -18.74
N LEU A 61 -8.85 7.35 -18.63
CA LEU A 61 -8.24 6.45 -19.60
C LEU A 61 -7.95 5.09 -18.95
N MET A 62 -8.59 4.03 -19.44
CA MET A 62 -8.40 2.66 -18.94
C MET A 62 -7.75 1.73 -19.97
N ASP A 63 -7.53 2.23 -21.18
CA ASP A 63 -7.01 1.43 -22.29
C ASP A 63 -5.49 1.35 -22.17
N VAL A 64 -5.02 0.19 -21.71
CA VAL A 64 -3.59 -0.07 -21.52
C VAL A 64 -3.21 -1.38 -22.16
N ASP A 65 -2.07 -1.37 -22.84
CA ASP A 65 -1.45 -2.57 -23.36
C ASP A 65 -0.95 -3.45 -22.21
N GLU A 66 -1.42 -4.69 -22.13
CA GLU A 66 -1.09 -5.61 -21.04
C GLU A 66 0.35 -6.14 -21.11
N SER A 67 1.11 -5.82 -22.16
CA SER A 67 2.47 -6.34 -22.41
C SER A 67 3.58 -5.49 -21.78
N ALA A 68 3.26 -4.41 -21.06
CA ALA A 68 4.25 -3.55 -20.44
C ALA A 68 4.81 -4.15 -19.13
N ASP A 69 6.09 -3.88 -18.84
CA ASP A 69 6.73 -4.32 -17.59
C ASP A 69 6.32 -3.50 -16.36
N LYS A 70 5.80 -2.28 -16.59
CA LYS A 70 5.55 -1.28 -15.55
C LYS A 70 4.24 -0.56 -15.83
N PHE A 71 3.41 -0.47 -14.80
CA PHE A 71 2.11 0.19 -14.84
C PHE A 71 2.06 1.29 -13.78
N TYR A 72 1.50 2.43 -14.15
CA TYR A 72 1.30 3.58 -13.28
C TYR A 72 -0.19 3.85 -13.18
N ALA A 73 -0.78 3.58 -12.02
CA ALA A 73 -2.17 3.92 -11.77
C ALA A 73 -2.26 5.33 -11.18
N VAL A 74 -2.97 6.22 -11.86
CA VAL A 74 -3.24 7.59 -11.44
C VAL A 74 -4.68 7.65 -10.95
N ALA A 75 -4.86 7.67 -9.62
CA ALA A 75 -6.18 7.79 -9.01
C ALA A 75 -6.67 9.25 -8.98
N ARG A 76 -5.74 10.21 -8.87
CA ARG A 76 -6.05 11.65 -8.87
C ARG A 76 -5.10 12.42 -9.77
N GLY A 77 -5.66 13.17 -10.71
CA GLY A 77 -4.94 13.98 -11.69
C GLY A 77 -5.93 14.61 -12.66
N LYS A 78 -5.42 15.44 -13.58
CA LYS A 78 -6.23 15.98 -14.70
C LYS A 78 -6.76 14.85 -15.57
N VAL A 79 -5.92 13.86 -15.83
CA VAL A 79 -6.29 12.60 -16.47
C VAL A 79 -6.04 11.49 -15.46
N ASN A 80 -7.08 10.75 -15.12
CA ASN A 80 -7.00 9.60 -14.23
C ASN A 80 -7.06 8.32 -15.07
N GLY A 81 -6.40 7.26 -14.61
CA GLY A 81 -6.28 6.06 -15.42
C GLY A 81 -5.11 5.18 -15.05
N ILE A 82 -4.77 4.30 -15.98
CA ILE A 82 -3.57 3.47 -15.91
C ILE A 82 -2.71 3.84 -17.13
N PHE A 83 -1.40 3.99 -16.91
CA PHE A 83 -0.45 4.41 -17.93
C PHE A 83 0.78 3.50 -17.88
N THR A 84 1.50 3.38 -19.00
CA THR A 84 2.76 2.63 -19.08
C THR A 84 3.98 3.55 -18.98
N SER A 85 3.81 4.86 -19.25
CA SER A 85 4.88 5.85 -19.16
C SER A 85 4.75 6.77 -17.94
N TYR A 86 5.85 6.96 -17.21
CA TYR A 86 5.92 7.93 -16.12
C TYR A 86 5.87 9.39 -16.61
N GLU A 87 6.39 9.66 -17.81
CA GLU A 87 6.42 11.01 -18.37
C GLU A 87 5.02 11.54 -18.64
N GLU A 88 4.13 10.68 -19.13
CA GLU A 88 2.70 10.98 -19.32
C GLU A 88 2.03 11.28 -17.99
N VAL A 89 2.21 10.40 -17.00
CA VAL A 89 1.70 10.59 -15.64
C VAL A 89 2.15 11.94 -15.08
N LYS A 90 3.43 12.30 -15.22
CA LYS A 90 3.98 13.57 -14.75
C LYS A 90 3.29 14.78 -15.38
N LYS A 91 2.96 14.71 -16.68
CA LYS A 91 2.19 15.76 -17.38
C LYS A 91 0.75 15.84 -16.85
N HIS A 92 0.10 14.71 -16.59
CA HIS A 92 -1.29 14.66 -16.13
C HIS A 92 -1.48 15.11 -14.67
N ILE A 93 -0.49 14.88 -13.81
CA ILE A 93 -0.52 15.31 -12.41
C ILE A 93 0.02 16.73 -12.21
N ALA A 94 0.73 17.29 -13.20
CA ALA A 94 1.30 18.62 -13.10
C ALA A 94 0.20 19.67 -12.88
N ASN A 95 0.37 20.48 -11.83
CA ASN A 95 -0.56 21.53 -11.43
C ASN A 95 -1.94 21.03 -10.95
N TYR A 96 -2.04 19.76 -10.54
CA TYR A 96 -3.25 19.20 -9.94
C TYR A 96 -3.16 19.23 -8.41
N PRO A 97 -4.19 19.67 -7.67
CA PRO A 97 -4.15 19.67 -6.21
C PRO A 97 -4.28 18.25 -5.64
N GLN A 98 -3.29 17.84 -4.83
CA GLN A 98 -3.21 16.50 -4.20
C GLN A 98 -3.23 15.35 -5.21
N PRO A 99 -2.28 15.30 -6.16
CA PRO A 99 -2.19 14.21 -7.11
C PRO A 99 -1.87 12.91 -6.39
N MET A 100 -2.41 11.80 -6.89
CA MET A 100 -2.24 10.49 -6.29
C MET A 100 -2.01 9.48 -7.39
N TYR A 101 -0.81 8.91 -7.40
CA TYR A 101 -0.40 7.89 -8.34
C TYR A 101 0.47 6.85 -7.66
N LYS A 102 0.50 5.63 -8.20
CA LYS A 102 1.35 4.55 -7.70
C LYS A 102 1.82 3.66 -8.85
N LYS A 103 3.05 3.17 -8.74
CA LYS A 103 3.65 2.20 -9.68
C LYS A 103 3.35 0.77 -9.25
N PHE A 104 3.16 -0.10 -10.24
CA PHE A 104 2.89 -1.52 -10.11
C PHE A 104 3.66 -2.27 -11.20
N ASN A 105 4.02 -3.53 -10.92
CA ASN A 105 4.62 -4.41 -11.92
C ASN A 105 3.54 -5.23 -12.66
N ASN A 106 2.31 -5.28 -12.12
CA ASN A 106 1.20 -6.05 -12.65
C ASN A 106 0.00 -5.13 -12.92
N ILE A 107 -0.63 -5.30 -14.09
CA ILE A 107 -1.82 -4.56 -14.48
C ILE A 107 -3.02 -4.83 -13.55
N ALA A 108 -3.15 -6.06 -13.02
CA ALA A 108 -4.24 -6.42 -12.11
C ALA A 108 -4.19 -5.60 -10.82
N ASP A 109 -2.99 -5.42 -10.25
CA ASP A 109 -2.78 -4.59 -9.06
C ASP A 109 -3.03 -3.11 -9.35
N ALA A 110 -2.62 -2.63 -10.53
CA ALA A 110 -2.88 -1.26 -10.97
C ALA A 110 -4.39 -0.99 -11.14
N LYS A 111 -5.12 -1.92 -11.78
CA LYS A 111 -6.59 -1.89 -11.93
C LYS A 111 -7.28 -1.92 -10.56
N SER A 112 -6.85 -2.80 -9.66
CA SER A 112 -7.37 -2.89 -8.29
C SER A 112 -7.16 -1.59 -7.50
N TYR A 113 -5.96 -1.01 -7.58
CA TYR A 113 -5.67 0.29 -6.98
C TYR A 113 -6.57 1.39 -7.54
N PHE A 114 -6.69 1.48 -8.86
CA PHE A 114 -7.53 2.48 -9.50
C PHE A 114 -9.00 2.34 -9.07
N LYS A 115 -9.55 1.12 -9.09
CA LYS A 115 -10.95 0.85 -8.66
C LYS A 115 -11.17 1.22 -7.19
N LYS A 116 -10.23 0.87 -6.31
CA LYS A 116 -10.30 1.16 -4.87
C LYS A 116 -10.47 2.66 -4.59
N TYR A 117 -9.64 3.50 -5.20
CA TYR A 117 -9.65 4.95 -4.91
C TYR A 117 -10.69 5.74 -5.73
N THR A 118 -11.24 5.18 -6.80
CA THR A 118 -12.28 5.84 -7.61
C THR A 118 -13.70 5.46 -7.21
N LYS A 119 -13.98 4.17 -6.99
CA LYS A 119 -15.33 3.68 -6.64
C LYS A 119 -15.52 3.45 -5.13
N GLY A 120 -14.43 3.33 -4.36
CA GLY A 120 -14.52 2.99 -2.94
C GLY A 120 -15.00 1.56 -2.69
N GLU A 121 -14.92 0.69 -3.70
CA GLU A 121 -15.19 -0.74 -3.60
C GLU A 121 -13.90 -1.47 -3.21
N ASP A 122 -13.86 -2.03 -2.01
CA ASP A 122 -12.88 -3.01 -1.59
C ASP A 122 -13.34 -4.41 -1.99
N ASP A 123 -12.84 -4.94 -3.11
CA ASP A 123 -13.01 -6.36 -3.49
C ASP A 123 -12.23 -7.32 -2.56
N SER A 124 -11.83 -6.87 -1.37
CA SER A 124 -11.14 -7.70 -0.38
C SER A 124 -11.96 -7.77 0.91
N GLY A 125 -12.66 -8.88 1.11
CA GLY A 125 -13.28 -9.29 2.37
C GLY A 125 -12.28 -9.55 3.51
N ASN A 126 -11.34 -8.63 3.73
CA ASN A 126 -10.32 -8.64 4.78
C ASN A 126 -9.98 -7.20 5.21
N PHE A 127 -11.00 -6.36 5.37
CA PHE A 127 -10.88 -4.96 5.80
C PHE A 127 -10.58 -4.80 7.30
N SER A 128 -10.53 -5.90 8.08
CA SER A 128 -10.37 -5.86 9.54
C SER A 128 -8.94 -5.75 10.06
N LYS A 129 -7.91 -5.67 9.19
CA LYS A 129 -6.50 -5.70 9.62
C LYS A 129 -5.70 -4.39 9.50
N PHE A 130 -6.29 -3.31 8.96
CA PHE A 130 -5.58 -2.01 8.84
C PHE A 130 -6.10 -0.89 9.78
N PHE A 131 -7.14 -1.17 10.57
CA PHE A 131 -7.65 -0.25 11.61
C PHE A 131 -7.15 -0.55 13.04
N PHE A 132 -6.09 -1.36 13.21
CA PHE A 132 -5.56 -1.73 14.54
C PHE A 132 -4.41 -0.84 15.07
N ASN A 133 -4.15 0.34 14.47
CA ASN A 133 -3.09 1.24 14.98
C ASN A 133 -3.53 2.71 15.14
N ILE A 134 -4.82 2.94 15.44
CA ILE A 134 -5.34 4.26 15.84
C ILE A 134 -6.19 4.18 17.13
N SER A 135 -5.94 3.16 17.96
CA SER A 135 -6.65 2.90 19.23
C SER A 135 -6.04 3.64 20.44
N HIS A 136 -5.70 4.93 20.30
CA HIS A 136 -5.40 5.80 21.45
C HIS A 136 -6.33 7.01 21.55
N TYR A 137 -7.43 7.05 20.80
CA TYR A 137 -8.37 8.18 20.83
C TYR A 137 -9.84 7.76 20.61
N PHE A 138 -10.34 6.80 21.40
CA PHE A 138 -11.71 6.79 21.95
C PHE A 138 -11.93 5.52 22.79
N CYS A 139 -11.99 5.69 24.11
CA CYS A 139 -12.40 4.66 25.06
C CYS A 139 -13.92 4.72 25.17
N PHE A 140 -14.65 3.77 24.58
CA PHE A 140 -16.08 3.59 24.81
C PHE A 140 -16.35 2.14 25.23
N GLU A 141 -16.56 1.95 26.52
CA GLU A 141 -17.00 0.71 27.15
C GLU A 141 -18.37 0.29 26.61
N ALA A 142 -18.48 -0.93 26.09
CA ALA A 142 -19.75 -1.62 26.00
C ALA A 142 -19.56 -3.09 26.40
N LYS A 143 -20.15 -3.44 27.55
CA LYS A 143 -20.15 -4.75 28.18
C LYS A 143 -21.07 -5.73 27.46
N SER A 144 -20.81 -7.02 27.71
CA SER A 144 -21.54 -8.25 27.39
C SER A 144 -21.01 -8.97 26.14
N GLY A 145 -20.64 -10.25 26.16
CA GLY A 145 -20.87 -11.32 27.11
C GLY A 145 -21.32 -12.56 26.32
N GLN A 146 -20.49 -13.60 26.25
CA GLN A 146 -20.83 -15.04 26.29
C GLN A 146 -19.83 -15.94 25.54
N LYS A 147 -19.06 -16.67 26.37
CA LYS A 147 -18.76 -18.12 26.40
C LYS A 147 -18.40 -18.91 25.14
N ALA A 148 -17.24 -19.53 25.27
CA ALA A 148 -16.60 -20.56 24.46
C ALA A 148 -17.33 -21.90 24.42
N THR A 149 -17.12 -22.64 23.33
CA THR A 149 -17.04 -24.11 23.33
C THR A 149 -15.86 -24.58 22.46
N LYS A 150 -15.16 -25.59 22.99
CA LYS A 150 -14.02 -26.32 22.41
C LYS A 150 -14.50 -27.33 21.37
N ALA A 151 -13.77 -27.50 20.28
CA ALA A 151 -13.73 -28.76 19.55
C ALA A 151 -12.32 -28.99 18.97
N LYS A 152 -11.70 -30.08 19.41
CA LYS A 152 -10.58 -30.76 18.75
C LYS A 152 -11.18 -31.58 17.60
N ASN A 153 -10.59 -31.60 16.39
CA ASN A 153 -10.04 -32.84 15.83
C ASN A 153 -9.30 -32.67 14.50
N GLU A 154 -8.08 -33.20 14.48
CA GLU A 154 -7.41 -34.03 13.47
C GLU A 154 -7.68 -33.88 11.96
N GLY A 155 -6.58 -33.70 11.22
CA GLY A 155 -6.35 -34.44 9.99
C GLY A 155 -6.56 -33.68 8.68
N LYS A 156 -5.50 -33.13 8.10
CA LYS A 156 -5.29 -33.17 6.64
C LYS A 156 -3.85 -32.86 6.23
N LYS A 157 -3.16 -33.88 5.72
CA LYS A 157 -2.09 -33.74 4.71
C LYS A 157 -2.72 -33.09 3.48
N ILE A 158 -2.19 -31.96 3.05
CA ILE A 158 -2.40 -31.46 1.69
C ILE A 158 -1.04 -30.99 1.18
N ASP A 159 -0.70 -31.64 0.09
CA ASP A 159 0.50 -31.58 -0.70
C ASP A 159 0.38 -30.37 -1.66
N ASP A 160 1.52 -29.74 -1.96
CA ASP A 160 1.78 -28.97 -3.18
C ASP A 160 0.74 -27.90 -3.60
N LYS A 161 0.87 -26.67 -3.09
CA LYS A 161 0.80 -25.40 -3.88
C LYS A 161 0.64 -24.15 -3.02
N GLU A 162 1.40 -23.13 -3.41
CA GLU A 162 1.04 -21.71 -3.36
C GLU A 162 0.85 -21.11 -1.96
N LYS A 163 1.98 -20.74 -1.32
CA LYS A 163 1.97 -19.82 -0.19
C LYS A 163 2.96 -18.67 -0.43
N GLU A 164 2.51 -17.67 -1.17
CA GLU A 164 3.07 -16.33 -1.08
C GLU A 164 2.68 -15.73 0.28
N CYS A 165 3.40 -16.12 1.32
CA CYS A 165 3.35 -15.51 2.63
C CYS A 165 4.79 -15.21 3.00
N ASN A 166 5.10 -13.92 3.08
CA ASN A 166 6.36 -13.33 3.50
C ASN A 166 6.99 -14.18 4.63
N SER A 167 7.88 -15.10 4.26
CA SER A 167 8.37 -16.15 5.15
C SER A 167 9.51 -15.55 5.95
N VAL A 168 9.22 -15.19 7.19
CA VAL A 168 10.23 -14.67 8.11
C VAL A 168 11.05 -15.86 8.64
N PHE A 169 12.35 -15.83 8.42
CA PHE A 169 13.32 -16.79 8.92
C PHE A 169 13.99 -16.25 10.18
N TYR A 170 14.14 -17.07 11.21
CA TYR A 170 14.79 -16.72 12.47
C TYR A 170 16.15 -17.41 12.55
N ALA A 171 17.23 -16.65 12.55
CA ALA A 171 18.58 -17.18 12.68
C ALA A 171 19.08 -17.02 14.11
N VAL A 172 19.60 -18.10 14.69
CA VAL A 172 20.25 -18.11 16.01
C VAL A 172 21.75 -18.30 15.81
N ALA A 173 22.51 -17.23 16.03
CA ALA A 173 23.98 -17.27 16.01
C ALA A 173 24.57 -17.75 17.33
N ARG A 174 23.85 -17.51 18.45
CA ARG A 174 24.25 -17.94 19.79
C ARG A 174 23.02 -18.37 20.59
N GLY A 175 22.98 -19.62 21.00
CA GLY A 175 21.86 -20.26 21.71
C GLY A 175 22.14 -21.76 21.91
N HIS A 176 21.15 -22.50 22.41
CA HIS A 176 21.27 -23.96 22.62
C HIS A 176 21.49 -24.72 21.31
N LYS A 177 20.75 -24.37 20.25
CA LYS A 177 20.96 -24.86 18.89
C LYS A 177 21.15 -23.68 17.93
N LYS A 178 22.31 -23.63 17.28
CA LYS A 178 22.60 -22.67 16.21
C LYS A 178 21.96 -23.15 14.90
N GLY A 179 21.43 -22.22 14.12
CA GLY A 179 20.76 -22.54 12.87
C GLY A 179 19.69 -21.53 12.47
N VAL A 180 18.95 -21.88 11.43
CA VAL A 180 17.82 -21.11 10.91
C VAL A 180 16.53 -21.86 11.22
N PHE A 181 15.53 -21.15 11.72
CA PHE A 181 14.23 -21.68 12.10
C PHE A 181 13.13 -20.91 11.36
N SER A 182 12.13 -21.64 10.87
CA SER A 182 10.99 -21.04 10.15
C SER A 182 9.87 -20.61 11.10
N THR A 183 9.99 -20.89 12.40
CA THR A 183 9.01 -20.53 13.41
C THR A 183 9.64 -19.78 14.59
N TRP A 184 8.89 -18.81 15.14
CA TRP A 184 9.31 -18.09 16.35
C TRP A 184 9.42 -19.01 17.57
N ALA A 185 8.52 -19.99 17.69
CA ALA A 185 8.49 -20.91 18.82
C ALA A 185 9.81 -21.69 18.96
N GLU A 186 10.35 -22.20 17.85
CA GLU A 186 11.63 -22.90 17.84
C GLU A 186 12.78 -21.95 18.21
N CYS A 187 12.85 -20.76 17.59
CA CYS A 187 13.88 -19.77 17.90
C CYS A 187 13.86 -19.32 19.38
N GLN A 188 12.68 -19.09 19.93
CA GLN A 188 12.51 -18.67 21.33
C GLN A 188 12.96 -19.77 22.29
N GLU A 189 12.63 -21.02 22.00
CA GLU A 189 13.07 -22.16 22.81
C GLU A 189 14.60 -22.27 22.88
N GLN A 190 15.30 -21.97 21.78
CA GLN A 190 16.77 -22.01 21.76
C GLN A 190 17.45 -20.84 22.48
N THR A 191 16.72 -19.79 22.83
CA THR A 191 17.28 -18.52 23.32
C THR A 191 16.84 -18.13 24.72
N LYS A 192 15.65 -18.57 25.18
CA LYS A 192 15.02 -18.16 26.46
C LYS A 192 15.87 -18.38 27.72
N ASP A 193 16.71 -19.41 27.76
CA ASP A 193 17.54 -19.75 28.94
C ASP A 193 19.06 -19.62 28.67
N PHE A 194 19.45 -18.94 27.58
CA PHE A 194 20.86 -18.83 27.17
C PHE A 194 21.43 -17.43 27.44
N LYS A 195 22.39 -17.33 28.38
CA LYS A 195 23.05 -16.05 28.72
C LYS A 195 23.85 -15.52 27.53
N GLY A 196 23.43 -14.37 26.99
CA GLY A 196 24.05 -13.75 25.82
C GLY A 196 23.58 -14.35 24.49
N ALA A 197 22.36 -14.90 24.43
CA ALA A 197 21.75 -15.36 23.20
C ALA A 197 21.76 -14.27 22.12
N LYS A 198 22.06 -14.64 20.88
CA LYS A 198 22.10 -13.74 19.73
C LYS A 198 21.32 -14.37 18.58
N PHE A 199 20.14 -13.80 18.33
CA PHE A 199 19.25 -14.22 17.26
C PHE A 199 18.75 -12.99 16.48
N LYS A 200 18.33 -13.19 15.23
CA LYS A 200 17.73 -12.14 14.39
C LYS A 200 16.77 -12.74 13.38
N LYS A 201 15.74 -11.98 13.03
CA LYS A 201 14.80 -12.31 11.95
C LYS A 201 15.28 -11.73 10.62
N PHE A 202 15.10 -12.49 9.55
CA PHE A 202 15.43 -12.15 8.17
C PHE A 202 14.24 -12.51 7.28
N ASP A 203 14.05 -11.74 6.22
CA ASP A 203 13.01 -12.03 5.23
C ASP A 203 13.49 -13.07 4.18
N ASN A 204 14.78 -13.43 4.22
CA ASN A 204 15.43 -14.34 3.29
C ASN A 204 16.22 -15.43 4.04
N GLU A 205 16.17 -16.67 3.55
CA GLU A 205 16.84 -17.83 4.15
C GLU A 205 18.37 -17.72 4.05
N GLU A 206 18.88 -17.21 2.94
CA GLU A 206 20.32 -17.03 2.68
C GLU A 206 20.97 -16.10 3.72
N ASP A 207 20.32 -14.96 4.00
CA ASP A 207 20.79 -14.01 5.02
C ASP A 207 20.72 -14.61 6.43
N ALA A 208 19.68 -15.40 6.71
CA ALA A 208 19.54 -16.12 7.96
C ALA A 208 20.66 -17.15 8.16
N LYS A 209 21.01 -17.93 7.13
CA LYS A 209 22.12 -18.90 7.15
C LYS A 209 23.44 -18.21 7.45
N MET A 210 23.73 -17.09 6.76
CA MET A 210 24.94 -16.31 6.99
C MET A 210 25.05 -15.80 8.44
N PHE A 211 23.96 -15.37 9.05
CA PHE A 211 23.96 -14.97 10.46
C PHE A 211 24.21 -16.14 11.40
N ALA A 212 23.61 -17.31 11.13
CA ALA A 212 23.82 -18.53 11.91
C ALA A 212 25.27 -19.07 11.81
N GLU A 213 25.94 -18.83 10.67
CA GLU A 213 27.37 -19.13 10.45
C GLU A 213 28.32 -18.21 11.23
N GLY A 214 27.82 -17.16 11.88
CA GLY A 214 28.62 -16.23 12.68
C GLY A 214 29.13 -15.00 11.91
N LYS A 215 28.66 -14.76 10.68
CA LYS A 215 28.96 -13.52 9.97
C LYS A 215 28.31 -12.33 10.69
N THR A 216 29.03 -11.21 10.72
CA THR A 216 28.54 -10.01 11.40
C THR A 216 27.40 -9.38 10.62
N LEU A 217 26.47 -8.75 11.34
CA LEU A 217 25.29 -8.13 10.73
C LEU A 217 25.64 -7.10 9.64
N LYS A 218 26.76 -6.39 9.82
CA LYS A 218 27.27 -5.41 8.85
C LYS A 218 27.52 -6.06 7.48
N GLN A 219 28.15 -7.24 7.46
CA GLN A 219 28.46 -7.95 6.21
C GLN A 219 27.20 -8.36 5.44
N ILE A 220 26.13 -8.74 6.14
CA ILE A 220 24.85 -9.13 5.53
C ILE A 220 24.17 -7.90 4.92
N GLU A 221 24.18 -6.76 5.63
CA GLU A 221 23.58 -5.52 5.15
C GLU A 221 24.37 -4.89 3.99
N ASP A 222 25.70 -4.97 4.02
CA ASP A 222 26.57 -4.55 2.90
C ASP A 222 26.27 -5.33 1.61
N ARG A 223 25.96 -6.63 1.72
CA ARG A 223 25.53 -7.45 0.59
C ARG A 223 24.20 -6.97 0.02
N LYS A 224 23.24 -6.64 0.88
CA LYS A 224 21.93 -6.11 0.46
C LYS A 224 22.10 -4.79 -0.30
N ARG A 225 22.92 -3.87 0.21
CA ARG A 225 23.23 -2.60 -0.46
C ARG A 225 23.91 -2.79 -1.82
N LYS A 226 24.82 -3.76 -1.95
CA LYS A 226 25.49 -4.05 -3.24
C LYS A 226 24.52 -4.63 -4.27
N HIS A 227 23.56 -5.47 -3.85
CA HIS A 227 22.52 -6.00 -4.74
C HIS A 227 21.53 -4.91 -5.18
N GLU A 228 21.15 -3.99 -4.28
CA GLU A 228 20.27 -2.87 -4.62
C GLU A 228 20.94 -1.90 -5.61
N LYS A 229 22.25 -1.66 -5.47
CA LYS A 229 22.99 -0.77 -6.38
C LYS A 229 23.25 -1.38 -7.77
N ALA A 230 23.43 -2.69 -7.87
CA ALA A 230 23.59 -3.37 -9.16
C ALA A 230 22.28 -3.44 -9.97
N ASN A 231 21.11 -3.49 -9.31
CA ASN A 231 19.81 -3.46 -10.00
C ASN A 231 19.30 -2.05 -10.31
N GLY A 232 19.95 -0.99 -9.78
CA GLY A 232 19.50 0.39 -9.92
C GLY A 232 20.15 1.18 -11.05
N ASP A 233 21.30 0.74 -11.56
CA ASP A 233 22.15 1.56 -12.44
C ASP A 233 22.47 0.89 -13.81
N GLU A 234 21.97 -0.31 -14.10
CA GLU A 234 22.23 -1.04 -15.37
C GLU A 234 21.12 -0.86 -16.42
N ALA A 235 20.53 0.34 -16.50
CA ALA A 235 19.50 0.69 -17.50
C ALA A 235 19.62 2.11 -18.09
N CYS A 236 20.76 2.79 -17.91
CA CYS A 236 20.95 4.16 -18.41
C CYS A 236 22.42 4.39 -18.82
N GLU A 237 22.94 3.71 -19.85
CA GLU A 237 24.19 4.13 -20.52
C GLU A 237 24.47 3.49 -21.90
N ALA A 238 23.49 2.82 -22.54
CA ALA A 238 23.72 2.09 -23.80
C ALA A 238 23.15 2.73 -25.09
N GLU A 239 22.46 3.88 -25.05
CA GLU A 239 21.75 4.40 -26.23
C GLU A 239 22.36 5.62 -26.94
N THR A 240 23.48 6.19 -26.45
CA THR A 240 24.00 7.48 -26.95
C THR A 240 25.07 7.41 -28.06
N ALA A 241 25.40 6.24 -28.62
CA ALA A 241 26.57 6.09 -29.51
C ALA A 241 26.28 5.76 -30.99
N LYS A 242 25.03 5.77 -31.49
CA LYS A 242 24.73 5.36 -32.89
C LYS A 242 24.17 6.42 -33.84
N GLN A 243 24.00 7.69 -33.43
CA GLN A 243 23.39 8.72 -34.30
C GLN A 243 24.34 9.73 -34.95
N GLN A 244 25.67 9.60 -34.81
CA GLN A 244 26.64 10.56 -35.38
C GLN A 244 27.31 10.15 -36.70
N LYS A 245 26.77 9.16 -37.45
CA LYS A 245 27.37 8.71 -38.72
C LYS A 245 26.52 8.86 -39.98
N LEU A 246 25.49 9.71 -39.95
CA LEU A 246 24.67 9.99 -41.13
C LEU A 246 24.48 11.50 -41.31
N LYS A 247 25.58 12.20 -41.57
CA LYS A 247 25.62 13.61 -42.04
C LYS A 247 27.05 13.95 -42.49
N GLU A 248 27.51 13.24 -43.51
CA GLU A 248 28.52 13.72 -44.48
C GLU A 248 28.35 12.92 -45.77
#